data_AF-D4YSJ6-F1
#
_entry.id   AF-D4YSJ6-F1
#
_cell.length_a   1.000
_cell.length_b   1.000
_cell.length_c   1.000
_cell.angle_alpha   90.00
_cell.angle_beta   90.00
_cell.angle_gamma   90.00
#
_symmetry.space_group_name_H-M   'P 1'
#
loop_
_entity.id
_entity.type
_entity.pdbx_description
1 polymer ?
#
loop_
_entity_poly.entity_id
_entity_poly.type
_entity_poly.pdbx_seq_one_letter_code
_entity_poly.pdbx_strand_id
1 'polypeptide(L)'
;MQLLGKYLEKYGTYESNGVAFSDSDEVWYDDCYVAAPNWFNITSFDFNSDDTMASADLEEMIQNYHLDLDQTGNPYNLRHIFGSHADSDYEYNIPRQWYIQKLFNPSEEKKPNDPELPFAKKPEHLLTIEDFKYALSSRYQNTVYDPYGKEETEQDHQAFRPIGFQRNQELSILQIRNDVPKDIAGVQWLALGPNAFNGIAPYYVNILDTPAVYQTNC
;
A
#
# COMPACT_ATOMS: atom_id res chain seq x y z
N MET A 1 7.26 -3.24 14.88
CA MET A 1 6.58 -4.50 14.50
C MET A 1 6.53 -5.56 15.61
N GLN A 2 7.64 -5.93 16.27
CA GLN A 2 7.63 -6.99 17.30
C GLN A 2 6.57 -6.80 18.39
N LEU A 3 6.35 -5.56 18.83
CA LEU A 3 5.32 -5.25 19.82
C LEU A 3 3.90 -5.52 19.33
N LEU A 4 3.60 -5.17 18.06
CA LEU A 4 2.31 -5.48 17.45
C LEU A 4 2.11 -7.00 17.36
N GLY A 5 3.14 -7.74 16.93
CA GLY A 5 3.12 -9.21 16.89
C GLY A 5 2.78 -9.83 18.24
N LYS A 6 3.45 -9.39 19.32
CA LYS A 6 3.18 -9.86 20.69
C LYS A 6 1.74 -9.58 21.15
N TYR A 7 1.18 -8.44 20.75
CA TYR A 7 -0.22 -8.13 21.10
C TYR A 7 -1.22 -8.97 20.30
N LEU A 8 -0.96 -9.21 19.02
CA LEU A 8 -1.78 -10.10 18.20
C LEU A 8 -1.74 -11.54 18.73
N GLU A 9 -0.56 -12.05 19.13
CA GLU A 9 -0.42 -13.36 19.75
C GLU A 9 -1.22 -13.47 21.06
N LYS A 10 -1.15 -12.43 21.91
CA LYS A 10 -1.79 -12.44 23.23
C LYS A 10 -3.31 -12.27 23.18
N TYR A 11 -3.79 -11.37 22.32
CA TYR A 11 -5.20 -10.92 22.34
C TYR A 11 -5.99 -11.31 21.10
N GLY A 12 -5.32 -11.77 20.04
CA GLY A 12 -5.93 -12.01 18.75
C GLY A 12 -6.35 -10.72 18.03
N THR A 13 -6.94 -10.90 16.85
CA THR A 13 -7.61 -9.87 16.06
C THR A 13 -8.82 -10.50 15.38
N TYR A 14 -9.85 -9.70 15.11
CA TYR A 14 -11.02 -10.11 14.31
C TYR A 14 -10.99 -9.54 12.88
N GLU A 15 -9.90 -8.86 12.51
CA GLU A 15 -9.70 -8.24 11.20
C GLU A 15 -8.39 -8.71 10.56
N SER A 16 -8.36 -8.74 9.23
CA SER A 16 -7.15 -8.90 8.43
C SER A 16 -6.67 -7.53 7.98
N ASN A 17 -5.52 -7.09 8.51
CA ASN A 17 -5.02 -5.73 8.34
C ASN A 17 -3.56 -5.74 7.85
N GLY A 18 -3.23 -4.75 7.02
CA GLY A 18 -1.85 -4.37 6.73
C GLY A 18 -1.47 -3.13 7.53
N VAL A 19 -0.27 -3.11 8.12
CA VAL A 19 0.23 -1.97 8.91
C VAL A 19 1.64 -1.63 8.43
N ALA A 20 1.84 -0.37 8.04
CA ALA A 20 3.15 0.15 7.67
C ALA A 20 3.82 0.81 8.88
N PHE A 21 5.12 0.57 9.03
CA PHE A 21 5.99 1.23 9.99
C PHE A 21 7.18 1.81 9.23
N SER A 22 7.68 2.96 9.69
CA SER A 22 8.88 3.58 9.15
C SER A 22 9.64 4.35 10.22
N ASP A 23 10.96 4.41 10.07
CA ASP A 23 11.83 5.36 10.75
C ASP A 23 12.80 6.02 9.73
N SER A 24 13.86 6.69 10.21
CA SER A 24 14.83 7.39 9.34
C SER A 24 15.68 6.44 8.51
N ASP A 25 15.92 5.23 9.02
CA ASP A 25 16.84 4.25 8.46
C ASP A 25 16.07 3.16 7.71
N GLU A 26 14.87 2.81 8.20
CA GLU A 26 14.09 1.70 7.67
C GLU A 26 12.67 2.12 7.31
N VAL A 27 12.37 2.00 6.02
CA VAL A 27 11.14 1.37 5.56
C VAL A 27 11.57 -0.02 5.13
N TRP A 28 10.83 -1.07 5.48
CA TRP A 28 11.26 -2.49 5.36
C TRP A 28 11.61 -2.97 3.92
N TYR A 29 11.70 -2.08 2.93
CA TYR A 29 12.20 -2.31 1.58
C TYR A 29 13.08 -1.14 1.13
N ASP A 30 14.39 -1.34 1.07
CA ASP A 30 15.32 -0.33 0.57
C ASP A 30 15.18 -0.16 -0.95
N ASP A 31 15.33 1.07 -1.44
CA ASP A 31 15.25 1.45 -2.87
C ASP A 31 13.94 1.08 -3.61
N CYS A 32 12.90 0.65 -2.90
CA CYS A 32 11.65 0.15 -3.49
C CYS A 32 10.42 0.93 -3.01
N TYR A 33 9.33 0.80 -3.74
CA TYR A 33 7.98 1.16 -3.28
C TYR A 33 7.08 -0.07 -3.26
N VAL A 34 5.99 0.05 -2.51
CA VAL A 34 4.91 -0.94 -2.44
C VAL A 34 3.59 -0.23 -2.74
N ALA A 35 2.79 -0.82 -3.62
CA ALA A 35 1.42 -0.41 -3.88
C ALA A 35 0.45 -1.46 -3.31
N ALA A 36 -0.07 -1.21 -2.11
CA ALA A 36 -0.87 -2.18 -1.35
C ALA A 36 -2.37 -1.81 -1.35
N PRO A 37 -3.21 -2.41 -2.21
CA PRO A 37 -4.67 -2.32 -2.12
C PRO A 37 -5.22 -3.17 -0.95
N ASN A 38 -6.53 -3.32 -0.86
CA ASN A 38 -7.22 -4.11 0.18
C ASN A 38 -7.14 -5.62 -0.12
N TRP A 39 -5.92 -6.12 -0.30
CA TRP A 39 -5.60 -7.50 -0.63
C TRP A 39 -4.36 -7.94 0.16
N PHE A 40 -4.14 -9.23 0.33
CA PHE A 40 -2.90 -9.70 0.93
C PHE A 40 -1.77 -9.52 -0.08
N ASN A 41 -0.74 -8.76 0.26
CA ASN A 41 0.23 -8.28 -0.74
C ASN A 41 1.60 -8.97 -0.68
N ILE A 42 1.99 -9.55 0.47
CA ILE A 42 3.32 -10.16 0.62
C ILE A 42 3.39 -11.41 -0.26
N THR A 43 4.26 -11.42 -1.26
CA THR A 43 4.48 -12.58 -2.15
C THR A 43 5.62 -13.43 -1.62
N SER A 44 6.82 -13.34 -2.22
CA SER A 44 8.01 -14.10 -1.81
C SER A 44 8.46 -13.70 -0.41
N PHE A 45 8.47 -14.67 0.51
CA PHE A 45 8.85 -14.49 1.90
C PHE A 45 9.87 -15.57 2.29
N ASP A 46 11.07 -15.15 2.63
CA ASP A 46 12.15 -16.03 3.11
C ASP A 46 12.22 -15.99 4.64
N PHE A 47 11.83 -17.07 5.33
CA PHE A 47 11.90 -17.16 6.80
C PHE A 47 13.31 -17.02 7.39
N ASN A 48 14.36 -17.18 6.57
CA ASN A 48 15.76 -17.04 6.98
C ASN A 48 16.35 -15.66 6.67
N SER A 49 15.60 -14.77 6.03
CA SER A 49 16.09 -13.44 5.68
C SER A 49 16.02 -12.49 6.88
N ASP A 50 17.08 -11.71 7.08
CA ASP A 50 17.16 -10.65 8.09
C ASP A 50 16.10 -9.55 7.88
N ASP A 51 15.60 -9.39 6.64
CA ASP A 51 14.58 -8.39 6.26
C ASP A 51 13.14 -8.87 6.53
N THR A 52 12.98 -10.05 7.14
CA THR A 52 11.67 -10.65 7.38
C THR A 52 11.43 -10.98 8.84
N MET A 53 10.16 -10.97 9.23
CA MET A 53 9.74 -11.39 10.56
C MET A 53 8.31 -11.93 10.51
N ALA A 54 8.09 -13.07 11.16
CA ALA A 54 6.80 -13.74 11.24
C ALA A 54 6.60 -14.40 12.61
N SER A 55 5.41 -14.95 12.85
CA SER A 55 5.18 -15.82 14.02
C SER A 55 6.14 -17.00 13.99
N ALA A 56 6.64 -17.40 15.16
CA ALA A 56 7.67 -18.44 15.27
C ALA A 56 7.23 -19.82 14.76
N ASP A 57 5.92 -20.08 14.75
CA ASP A 57 5.28 -21.32 14.31
C ASP A 57 4.69 -21.23 12.89
N LEU A 58 4.84 -20.10 12.19
CA LEU A 58 4.16 -19.89 10.90
C LEU A 58 4.67 -20.86 9.82
N GLU A 59 5.98 -21.05 9.70
CA GLU A 59 6.57 -21.98 8.73
C GLU A 59 6.15 -23.43 9.01
N GLU A 60 6.21 -23.84 10.29
CA GLU A 60 5.76 -25.16 10.72
C GLU A 60 4.27 -25.37 10.42
N MET A 61 3.42 -24.36 10.66
CA MET A 61 2.00 -24.40 10.33
C MET A 61 1.77 -24.60 8.83
N ILE A 62 2.50 -23.87 7.97
CA ILE A 62 2.42 -24.01 6.52
C ILE A 62 2.74 -25.46 6.10
N GLN A 63 3.80 -26.03 6.65
CA GLN A 63 4.26 -27.38 6.31
C GLN A 63 3.32 -28.47 6.84
N ASN A 64 2.93 -28.40 8.11
CA ASN A 64 2.11 -29.40 8.79
C ASN A 64 0.70 -29.49 8.21
N TYR A 65 0.16 -28.37 7.73
CA TYR A 65 -1.19 -28.30 7.17
C TYR A 65 -1.21 -28.22 5.64
N HIS A 66 -0.06 -28.43 4.98
CA HIS A 66 0.07 -28.45 3.52
C HIS A 66 -0.51 -27.19 2.83
N LEU A 67 -0.23 -26.01 3.41
CA LEU A 67 -0.80 -24.75 2.94
C LEU A 67 -0.05 -24.17 1.72
N ASP A 68 1.19 -24.58 1.48
CA ASP A 68 1.96 -24.22 0.29
C ASP A 68 1.47 -24.98 -0.94
N LEU A 69 0.49 -24.40 -1.62
CA LEU A 69 -0.11 -24.97 -2.84
C LEU A 69 0.84 -24.95 -4.04
N ASP A 70 1.81 -24.02 -4.05
CA ASP A 70 2.79 -23.88 -5.13
C ASP A 70 3.94 -24.87 -5.01
N GLN A 71 4.10 -25.52 -3.85
CA GLN A 71 5.21 -26.41 -3.52
C GLN A 71 6.59 -25.72 -3.71
N THR A 72 6.63 -24.43 -3.39
CA THR A 72 7.82 -23.59 -3.52
C THR A 72 8.83 -23.85 -2.40
N GLY A 73 8.34 -24.20 -1.20
CA GLY A 73 9.16 -24.20 0.00
C GLY A 73 9.62 -22.78 0.37
N ASN A 74 10.70 -22.66 1.15
CA ASN A 74 11.26 -21.36 1.50
C ASN A 74 12.21 -20.85 0.38
N PRO A 75 11.96 -19.69 -0.26
CA PRO A 75 10.95 -18.68 0.04
C PRO A 75 9.53 -19.02 -0.44
N TYR A 76 8.56 -18.79 0.45
CA TYR A 76 7.15 -19.08 0.24
C TYR A 76 6.43 -17.90 -0.42
N ASN A 77 5.39 -18.17 -1.22
CA ASN A 77 4.46 -17.13 -1.66
C ASN A 77 3.31 -16.95 -0.65
N LEU A 78 3.45 -16.03 0.32
CA LEU A 78 2.45 -15.87 1.39
C LEU A 78 1.08 -15.40 0.87
N ARG A 79 1.01 -14.69 -0.25
CA ARG A 79 -0.25 -14.30 -0.88
C ARG A 79 -1.01 -15.50 -1.43
N HIS A 80 -0.33 -16.50 -1.97
CA HIS A 80 -0.99 -17.72 -2.46
C HIS A 80 -1.46 -18.60 -1.29
N ILE A 81 -0.74 -18.55 -0.17
CA ILE A 81 -1.04 -19.34 1.03
C ILE A 81 -2.18 -18.71 1.85
N PHE A 82 -2.11 -17.39 2.10
CA PHE A 82 -3.00 -16.68 3.04
C PHE A 82 -3.87 -15.59 2.40
N GLY A 83 -3.63 -15.25 1.14
CA GLY A 83 -4.42 -14.27 0.40
C GLY A 83 -5.71 -14.85 -0.17
N SER A 84 -6.48 -13.97 -0.80
CA SER A 84 -7.67 -14.34 -1.56
C SER A 84 -7.36 -14.49 -3.04
N HIS A 85 -8.15 -15.32 -3.72
CA HIS A 85 -8.23 -15.39 -5.18
C HIS A 85 -9.67 -15.17 -5.63
N ALA A 86 -10.34 -14.18 -5.04
CA ALA A 86 -11.74 -13.91 -5.30
C ALA A 86 -11.89 -13.12 -6.61
N ASP A 87 -12.98 -13.35 -7.35
CA ASP A 87 -13.28 -12.57 -8.57
C ASP A 87 -13.27 -11.05 -8.30
N SER A 88 -13.69 -10.64 -7.09
CA SER A 88 -13.65 -9.24 -6.65
C SER A 88 -12.24 -8.64 -6.63
N ASP A 89 -11.18 -9.44 -6.46
CA ASP A 89 -9.80 -8.92 -6.45
C ASP A 89 -9.40 -8.35 -7.82
N TYR A 90 -9.92 -8.93 -8.90
CA TYR A 90 -9.65 -8.53 -10.29
C TYR A 90 -10.31 -7.19 -10.67
N GLU A 91 -11.28 -6.72 -9.91
CA GLU A 91 -11.99 -5.45 -10.14
C GLU A 91 -11.68 -4.41 -9.05
N TYR A 92 -11.50 -4.87 -7.81
CA TYR A 92 -11.39 -4.02 -6.64
C TYR A 92 -9.95 -3.76 -6.21
N ASN A 93 -9.03 -4.71 -6.41
CA ASN A 93 -7.70 -4.68 -5.78
C ASN A 93 -6.57 -4.59 -6.81
N ILE A 94 -6.42 -5.62 -7.65
CA ILE A 94 -5.31 -5.77 -8.60
C ILE A 94 -5.16 -4.54 -9.52
N PRO A 95 -6.23 -3.95 -10.08
CA PRO A 95 -6.09 -2.76 -10.92
C PRO A 95 -5.47 -1.56 -10.20
N ARG A 96 -5.72 -1.39 -8.90
CA ARG A 96 -5.13 -0.28 -8.12
C ARG A 96 -3.62 -0.45 -7.96
N GLN A 97 -3.16 -1.67 -7.67
CA GLN A 97 -1.73 -1.98 -7.62
C GLN A 97 -1.10 -1.78 -9.01
N TRP A 98 -1.73 -2.33 -10.05
CA TRP A 98 -1.29 -2.19 -11.43
C TRP A 98 -1.09 -0.73 -11.82
N TYR A 99 -2.07 0.13 -11.56
CA TYR A 99 -2.01 1.51 -12.04
C TYR A 99 -0.88 2.30 -11.36
N ILE A 100 -0.67 2.12 -10.05
CA ILE A 100 0.46 2.74 -9.36
C ILE A 100 1.78 2.19 -9.92
N GLN A 101 1.87 0.89 -10.17
CA GLN A 101 3.08 0.32 -10.75
C GLN A 101 3.35 0.81 -12.17
N LYS A 102 2.31 1.01 -12.97
CA LYS A 102 2.41 1.62 -14.30
C LYS A 102 2.89 3.07 -14.23
N LEU A 103 2.48 3.84 -13.23
CA LEU A 103 2.92 5.23 -13.05
C LEU A 103 4.42 5.31 -12.73
N PHE A 104 4.92 4.43 -11.86
CA PHE A 104 6.31 4.49 -11.39
C PHE A 104 7.28 3.63 -12.21
N ASN A 105 6.76 2.77 -13.09
CA ASN A 105 7.52 1.94 -14.01
C ASN A 105 6.83 1.83 -15.38
N PRO A 106 6.72 2.94 -16.13
CA PRO A 106 5.99 2.99 -17.39
C PRO A 106 6.61 2.15 -18.52
N SER A 107 7.87 1.71 -18.41
CA SER A 107 8.49 0.83 -19.42
C SER A 107 7.97 -0.62 -19.37
N GLU A 108 7.29 -1.00 -18.29
CA GLU A 108 6.73 -2.34 -18.14
C GLU A 108 5.27 -2.43 -18.60
N GLU A 109 5.01 -3.36 -19.52
CA GLU A 109 3.66 -3.66 -19.99
C GLU A 109 3.06 -4.81 -19.18
N LYS A 110 2.23 -4.47 -18.19
CA LYS A 110 1.44 -5.41 -17.40
C LYS A 110 -0.05 -5.23 -17.65
N LYS A 111 -0.81 -6.33 -17.52
CA LYS A 111 -2.28 -6.28 -17.63
C LYS A 111 -2.89 -5.73 -16.33
N PRO A 112 -4.01 -5.00 -16.40
CA PRO A 112 -4.67 -4.44 -15.23
C PRO A 112 -5.24 -5.47 -14.25
N ASN A 113 -5.38 -6.72 -14.69
CA ASN A 113 -5.92 -7.83 -13.93
C ASN A 113 -4.88 -8.95 -13.69
N ASP A 114 -3.59 -8.62 -13.78
CA ASP A 114 -2.48 -9.57 -13.53
C ASP A 114 -2.37 -9.85 -12.01
N PRO A 115 -2.74 -11.05 -11.51
CA PRO A 115 -2.62 -11.35 -10.10
C PRO A 115 -1.17 -11.50 -9.66
N GLU A 116 -0.22 -11.68 -10.59
CA GLU A 116 1.21 -11.92 -10.31
C GLU A 116 2.02 -10.62 -10.22
N LEU A 117 1.36 -9.47 -10.05
CA LEU A 117 2.07 -8.21 -9.81
C LEU A 117 2.97 -8.33 -8.56
N PRO A 118 4.22 -7.86 -8.65
CA PRO A 118 5.19 -7.97 -7.57
C PRO A 118 4.75 -7.12 -6.38
N PHE A 119 5.04 -7.59 -5.17
CA PHE A 119 4.73 -6.88 -3.93
C PHE A 119 5.47 -5.54 -3.83
N ALA A 120 6.79 -5.59 -3.94
CA ALA A 120 7.70 -4.46 -3.89
C ALA A 120 8.40 -4.31 -5.24
N LYS A 121 8.70 -3.06 -5.61
CA LYS A 121 9.32 -2.77 -6.90
C LYS A 121 10.21 -1.53 -6.82
N LYS A 122 11.36 -1.57 -7.50
CA LYS A 122 12.21 -0.39 -7.67
C LYS A 122 11.59 0.54 -8.70
N PRO A 123 11.33 1.82 -8.39
CA PRO A 123 10.79 2.75 -9.37
C PRO A 123 11.85 3.09 -10.43
N GLU A 124 11.44 3.47 -11.64
CA GLU A 124 12.37 3.87 -12.71
C GLU A 124 13.11 5.18 -12.38
N HIS A 125 12.50 6.02 -11.55
CA HIS A 125 13.04 7.28 -11.07
C HIS A 125 12.74 7.46 -9.57
N LEU A 126 13.50 8.33 -8.90
CA LEU A 126 13.19 8.71 -7.52
C LEU A 126 11.81 9.34 -7.45
N LEU A 127 11.06 9.02 -6.39
CA LEU A 127 9.68 9.45 -6.20
C LEU A 127 9.62 10.69 -5.31
N THR A 128 8.76 11.64 -5.70
CA THR A 128 8.45 12.84 -4.93
C THR A 128 7.17 12.66 -4.10
N ILE A 129 6.92 13.58 -3.18
CA ILE A 129 5.65 13.60 -2.43
C ILE A 129 4.47 13.84 -3.37
N GLU A 130 4.67 14.65 -4.41
CA GLU A 130 3.70 14.92 -5.46
C GLU A 130 3.35 13.67 -6.26
N ASP A 131 4.32 12.78 -6.53
CA ASP A 131 4.08 11.50 -7.19
C ASP A 131 3.17 10.60 -6.35
N PHE A 132 3.43 10.49 -5.04
CA PHE A 132 2.55 9.75 -4.12
C PHE A 132 1.16 10.38 -4.03
N LYS A 133 1.06 11.71 -3.94
CA LYS A 133 -0.24 12.40 -3.95
C LYS A 133 -0.99 12.12 -5.24
N TYR A 134 -0.34 12.18 -6.40
CA TYR A 134 -0.96 11.90 -7.68
C TYR A 134 -1.48 10.46 -7.73
N ALA A 135 -0.64 9.49 -7.40
CA ALA A 135 -1.00 8.07 -7.36
C ALA A 135 -2.22 7.80 -6.45
N LEU A 136 -2.20 8.32 -5.22
CA LEU A 136 -3.28 8.19 -4.23
C LEU A 136 -4.55 9.00 -4.57
N SER A 137 -4.49 9.86 -5.59
CA SER A 137 -5.63 10.62 -6.13
C SER A 137 -6.13 10.07 -7.46
N SER A 138 -5.48 9.05 -7.98
CA SER A 138 -5.67 8.59 -9.34
C SER A 138 -6.96 7.79 -9.54
N ARG A 139 -7.41 7.73 -10.79
CA ARG A 139 -8.63 7.09 -11.24
C ARG A 139 -8.41 6.48 -12.62
N TYR A 140 -7.25 5.89 -12.85
CA TYR A 140 -6.90 5.28 -14.13
C TYR A 140 -6.80 6.24 -15.32
N GLN A 141 -6.39 7.50 -15.09
CA GLN A 141 -6.21 8.50 -16.14
C GLN A 141 -5.37 7.97 -17.31
N ASN A 142 -5.73 8.35 -18.53
CA ASN A 142 -5.09 7.91 -19.78
C ASN A 142 -5.21 6.38 -20.01
N THR A 143 -6.30 5.79 -19.56
CA THR A 143 -6.69 4.41 -19.86
C THR A 143 -8.19 4.36 -20.13
N VAL A 144 -8.66 3.25 -20.69
CA VAL A 144 -10.09 3.08 -20.93
C VAL A 144 -10.92 2.96 -19.64
N TYR A 145 -10.27 2.70 -18.51
CA TYR A 145 -10.89 2.50 -17.20
C TYR A 145 -11.07 3.81 -16.41
N ASP A 146 -10.75 4.95 -17.03
CA ASP A 146 -10.97 6.26 -16.41
C ASP A 146 -12.47 6.55 -16.34
N PRO A 147 -13.09 6.66 -15.15
CA PRO A 147 -14.52 6.93 -15.02
C PRO A 147 -14.92 8.33 -15.51
N TYR A 148 -13.96 9.21 -15.80
CA TYR A 148 -14.20 10.53 -16.43
C TYR A 148 -13.65 10.60 -17.86
N GLY A 149 -13.32 9.45 -18.46
CA GLY A 149 -13.04 9.32 -19.88
C GLY A 149 -14.26 9.71 -20.73
N LYS A 150 -14.02 10.08 -22.00
CA LYS A 150 -15.06 10.60 -22.90
C LYS A 150 -15.41 9.66 -24.04
N GLU A 151 -14.54 8.70 -24.35
CA GLU A 151 -14.60 7.95 -25.61
C GLU A 151 -14.88 6.45 -25.40
N GLU A 152 -15.07 6.03 -24.14
CA GLU A 152 -15.21 4.63 -23.75
C GLU A 152 -16.64 4.27 -23.32
N THR A 153 -16.89 2.98 -23.13
CA THR A 153 -18.22 2.49 -22.74
C THR A 153 -18.46 2.65 -21.24
N GLU A 154 -19.73 2.70 -20.83
CA GLU A 154 -20.11 2.69 -19.41
C GLU A 154 -19.54 1.48 -18.66
N GLN A 155 -19.42 0.34 -19.34
CA GLN A 155 -18.83 -0.88 -18.78
C GLN A 155 -17.34 -0.68 -18.49
N ASP A 156 -16.60 0.00 -19.37
CA ASP A 156 -15.18 0.29 -19.16
C ASP A 156 -14.98 1.25 -17.97
N HIS A 157 -15.82 2.30 -17.89
CA HIS A 157 -15.78 3.30 -16.82
C HIS A 157 -16.12 2.74 -15.43
N GLN A 158 -16.91 1.66 -15.36
CA GLN A 158 -17.31 1.02 -14.12
C GLN A 158 -16.54 -0.27 -13.81
N ALA A 159 -15.60 -0.67 -14.67
CA ALA A 159 -14.89 -1.93 -14.54
C ALA A 159 -14.09 -2.03 -13.23
N PHE A 160 -13.46 -0.93 -12.81
CA PHE A 160 -12.52 -0.94 -11.69
C PHE A 160 -12.83 0.10 -10.63
N ARG A 161 -12.58 -0.26 -9.37
CA ARG A 161 -12.64 0.68 -8.25
C ARG A 161 -11.49 1.71 -8.36
N PRO A 162 -11.76 3.03 -8.46
CA PRO A 162 -10.70 4.04 -8.47
C PRO A 162 -9.90 4.09 -7.15
N ILE A 163 -8.69 4.67 -7.18
CA ILE A 163 -7.87 4.89 -5.97
C ILE A 163 -8.37 6.14 -5.24
N GLY A 164 -8.33 7.29 -5.93
CA GLY A 164 -8.99 8.52 -5.53
C GLY A 164 -10.49 8.38 -5.73
N PHE A 165 -11.25 8.48 -4.65
CA PHE A 165 -12.67 8.18 -4.62
C PHE A 165 -13.42 9.13 -3.69
N GLN A 166 -14.72 9.31 -3.92
CA GLN A 166 -15.58 10.18 -3.10
C GLN A 166 -15.60 9.82 -1.60
N ARG A 167 -15.17 8.60 -1.24
CA ARG A 167 -15.10 8.12 0.14
C ARG A 167 -13.73 8.33 0.80
N ASN A 168 -12.76 8.99 0.15
CA ASN A 168 -11.56 9.41 0.86
C ASN A 168 -11.97 10.39 1.97
N GLN A 169 -11.79 9.98 3.21
CA GLN A 169 -12.00 10.84 4.38
C GLN A 169 -10.74 11.66 4.64
N GLU A 170 -9.60 11.00 4.57
CA GLU A 170 -8.27 11.54 4.81
C GLU A 170 -7.27 10.89 3.84
N LEU A 171 -6.28 11.67 3.41
CA LEU A 171 -5.00 11.19 2.88
C LEU A 171 -3.90 11.70 3.79
N SER A 172 -3.04 10.78 4.22
CA SER A 172 -1.87 11.08 5.04
C SER A 172 -0.63 10.45 4.40
N ILE A 173 0.41 11.24 4.18
CA ILE A 173 1.74 10.76 3.81
C ILE A 173 2.68 11.09 4.97
N LEU A 174 3.22 10.06 5.62
CA LEU A 174 4.16 10.20 6.72
C LEU A 174 5.58 10.19 6.16
N GLN A 175 6.29 11.29 6.30
CA GLN A 175 7.65 11.47 5.80
C GLN A 175 8.61 11.71 6.98
N ILE A 176 9.73 10.99 6.98
CA ILE A 176 10.85 11.24 7.89
C ILE A 176 12.03 11.68 7.01
N ARG A 177 12.46 12.94 7.18
CA ARG A 177 13.54 13.54 6.39
C ARG A 177 14.89 13.29 7.06
N ASN A 178 15.88 12.91 6.28
CA ASN A 178 17.20 12.48 6.77
C ASN A 178 18.26 13.59 6.84
N ASP A 179 18.09 14.67 6.06
CA ASP A 179 19.07 15.76 5.89
C ASP A 179 18.75 17.00 6.73
N VAL A 180 17.94 16.84 7.79
CA VAL A 180 17.51 17.92 8.68
C VAL A 180 17.65 17.53 10.16
N PRO A 181 17.68 18.51 11.08
CA PRO A 181 17.62 18.25 12.51
C PRO A 181 16.43 17.37 12.91
N LYS A 182 16.64 16.47 13.89
CA LYS A 182 15.64 15.47 14.32
C LYS A 182 14.30 16.07 14.75
N ASP A 183 14.34 17.27 15.33
CA ASP A 183 13.15 18.00 15.81
C ASP A 183 12.23 18.49 14.69
N ILE A 184 12.71 18.52 13.43
CA ILE A 184 11.93 18.87 12.25
C ILE A 184 11.96 17.77 11.16
N ALA A 185 12.46 16.57 11.49
CA ALA A 185 12.58 15.47 10.54
C ALA A 185 11.20 14.93 10.10
N GLY A 186 10.28 14.76 11.06
CA GLY A 186 8.95 14.21 10.80
C GLY A 186 7.98 15.24 10.23
N VAL A 187 7.39 14.90 9.09
CA VAL A 187 6.33 15.67 8.41
C VAL A 187 5.16 14.75 8.08
N GLN A 188 3.95 15.13 8.50
CA GLN A 188 2.71 14.51 8.07
C GLN A 188 2.05 15.41 7.02
N TRP A 189 2.04 14.95 5.78
CA TRP A 189 1.33 15.61 4.69
C TRP A 189 -0.13 15.19 4.71
N LEU A 190 -1.02 16.14 5.02
CA LEU A 190 -2.42 15.85 5.28
C LEU A 190 -3.33 16.50 4.23
N ALA A 191 -4.33 15.75 3.77
CA ALA A 191 -5.46 16.28 3.02
C ALA A 191 -6.76 15.62 3.48
N LEU A 192 -7.87 16.37 3.45
CA LEU A 192 -9.20 15.87 3.84
C LEU A 192 -10.12 15.79 2.63
N GLY A 193 -11.07 14.86 2.69
CA GLY A 193 -12.10 14.66 1.67
C GLY A 193 -11.59 14.04 0.36
N PRO A 194 -12.40 14.08 -0.72
CA PRO A 194 -12.07 13.46 -1.99
C PRO A 194 -10.78 14.00 -2.61
N ASN A 195 -9.86 13.09 -2.93
CA ASN A 195 -8.52 13.44 -3.41
C ASN A 195 -8.48 14.11 -4.79
N ALA A 196 -9.58 14.06 -5.54
CA ALA A 196 -9.70 14.70 -6.84
C ALA A 196 -9.63 16.23 -6.79
N PHE A 197 -9.93 16.85 -5.64
CA PHE A 197 -10.04 18.32 -5.51
C PHE A 197 -9.32 18.90 -4.30
N ASN A 198 -8.50 18.11 -3.59
CA ASN A 198 -7.75 18.56 -2.42
C ASN A 198 -6.25 18.74 -2.71
N GLY A 199 -5.61 19.54 -1.86
CA GLY A 199 -4.15 19.68 -1.77
C GLY A 199 -3.65 19.15 -0.44
N ILE A 200 -2.42 18.63 -0.42
CA ILE A 200 -1.74 18.24 0.81
C ILE A 200 -1.06 19.44 1.46
N ALA A 201 -1.06 19.48 2.79
CA ALA A 201 -0.32 20.46 3.58
C ALA A 201 0.73 19.75 4.46
N PRO A 202 2.00 20.21 4.47
CA PRO A 202 3.07 19.59 5.25
C PRO A 202 3.03 20.07 6.72
N TYR A 203 2.51 19.26 7.63
CA TYR A 203 2.52 19.56 9.05
C TYR A 203 3.73 18.92 9.74
N TYR A 204 4.47 19.71 10.52
CA TYR A 204 5.47 19.15 11.42
C TYR A 204 4.79 18.36 12.54
N VAL A 205 5.31 17.18 12.84
CA VAL A 205 4.71 16.28 13.84
C VAL A 205 5.22 16.53 15.26
N ASN A 206 6.34 17.23 15.41
CA ASN A 206 6.93 17.59 16.70
C ASN A 206 6.27 18.86 17.29
N ILE A 207 4.98 18.76 17.59
CA ILE A 207 4.14 19.86 18.09
C ILE A 207 3.33 19.38 19.29
N LEU A 208 2.90 20.31 20.14
CA LEU A 208 2.08 20.02 21.32
C LEU A 208 0.57 20.21 21.07
N ASP A 209 0.21 20.85 19.96
CA ASP A 209 -1.17 21.14 19.59
C ASP A 209 -1.30 21.26 18.06
N THR A 210 -2.50 21.03 17.53
CA THR A 210 -2.79 21.10 16.08
C THR A 210 -3.42 22.44 15.68
N PRO A 211 -3.38 22.84 14.40
CA PRO A 211 -4.08 24.05 13.98
C PRO A 211 -5.59 23.96 14.25
N ALA A 212 -6.18 25.02 14.80
CA ALA A 212 -7.59 25.06 15.22
C ALA A 212 -8.59 24.65 14.13
N VAL A 213 -8.27 24.86 12.84
CA VAL A 213 -9.12 24.46 11.71
C VAL A 213 -9.28 22.94 11.55
N TYR A 214 -8.38 22.14 12.14
CA TYR A 214 -8.47 20.67 12.19
C TYR A 214 -9.00 20.14 13.52
N GLN A 215 -9.23 21.03 14.49
CA GLN A 215 -9.79 20.65 15.77
C GLN A 215 -11.32 20.69 15.67
N THR A 216 -11.96 19.61 16.12
CA THR A 216 -13.39 19.66 16.39
C THR A 216 -13.57 20.30 17.77
N ASN A 217 -14.26 21.44 17.85
CA ASN A 217 -14.81 21.91 19.12
C ASN A 217 -15.80 20.83 19.59
N CYS A 218 -15.39 19.99 20.54
CA CYS A 218 -16.28 19.11 21.28
C CYS A 218 -16.99 19.92 22.38
#